data_AF-A0A950TXY0-F1
#
_entry.id   AF-A0A950TXY0-F1
#
_cell.length_a   1.000
_cell.length_b   1.000
_cell.length_c   1.000
_cell.angle_alpha   90.00
_cell.angle_beta   90.00
_cell.angle_gamma   90.00
#
_symmetry.space_group_name_H-M   'P 1'
#
loop_
_entity.id
_entity.type
_entity.pdbx_description
1 polymer ?
#
loop_
_entity_poly.entity_id
_entity_poly.type
_entity_poly.pdbx_seq_one_letter_code
_entity_poly.pdbx_strand_id
1 'polypeptide(L)'
;MSQSTAIAWNREALGPGPEQDAVIKGITGEVENKGFVVANLDKVVNWARTGSLWPMTFGLACCAVEMMQASMPRYDVERFGFAPRASPRQSD
;
A
#
# COMPACT_ATOMS: atom_id res chain seq x y z
N MET A 1 26.39 14.92 24.28
CA MET A 1 26.26 14.94 22.81
C MET A 1 26.34 13.50 22.32
N SER A 2 25.31 12.69 22.58
CA SER A 2 24.22 12.34 21.64
C SER A 2 24.74 11.78 20.30
N GLN A 3 24.84 10.45 20.23
CA GLN A 3 24.95 9.71 18.97
C GLN A 3 23.91 8.57 18.96
N SER A 4 23.36 8.36 17.77
CA SER A 4 22.54 7.22 17.32
C SER A 4 21.02 7.29 17.53
N THR A 5 20.36 8.06 16.66
CA THR A 5 19.00 7.78 16.18
C THR A 5 19.06 6.70 15.08
N ALA A 6 19.43 5.49 15.47
CA ALA A 6 19.21 4.29 14.66
C ALA A 6 18.38 3.34 15.52
N ILE A 7 17.32 2.77 14.93
CA ILE A 7 16.58 1.65 15.51
C ILE A 7 17.58 0.50 15.61
N ALA A 8 18.30 0.44 16.73
CA ALA A 8 19.13 -0.68 17.09
C ALA A 8 18.17 -1.80 17.47
N TRP A 9 17.92 -2.71 16.53
CA TRP A 9 17.36 -4.02 16.86
C TRP A 9 18.36 -4.70 17.78
N ASN A 10 18.15 -4.58 19.09
CA ASN A 10 18.94 -5.27 20.10
C ASN A 10 18.99 -6.76 19.73
N ARG A 11 20.20 -7.25 19.41
CA ARG A 11 20.46 -8.66 19.06
C ARG A 11 20.65 -9.54 20.29
N GLU A 12 20.68 -8.93 21.49
CA GLU A 12 20.64 -9.66 22.76
C GLU A 12 19.28 -10.33 22.91
N ALA A 13 19.25 -11.67 22.97
CA ALA A 13 18.06 -12.38 23.36
C ALA A 13 17.73 -12.01 24.81
N LEU A 14 16.65 -11.25 25.01
CA LEU A 14 16.11 -11.01 26.35
C LEU A 14 15.83 -12.37 26.99
N GLY A 15 16.41 -12.64 28.17
CA GLY A 15 16.12 -13.86 28.92
C GLY A 15 14.68 -13.87 29.46
N PRO A 16 14.08 -15.04 29.73
CA PRO A 16 12.75 -15.12 30.33
C PRO A 16 12.72 -14.41 31.68
N GLY A 17 11.91 -13.35 31.79
CA GLY A 17 11.85 -12.51 32.99
C GLY A 17 11.01 -11.24 32.82
N PRO A 18 10.88 -10.43 33.89
CA PRO A 18 10.02 -9.24 33.92
C PRO A 18 10.39 -8.16 32.88
N GLU A 19 11.64 -8.18 32.41
CA GLU A 19 12.14 -7.31 31.33
C GLU A 19 11.50 -7.65 29.96
N GLN A 20 11.24 -8.94 29.67
CA GLN A 20 10.52 -9.33 28.45
C GLN A 20 9.05 -8.86 28.49
N ASP A 21 8.40 -9.03 29.63
CA ASP A 21 7.00 -8.65 29.81
C ASP A 21 6.80 -7.14 29.65
N ALA A 22 7.78 -6.33 30.10
CA ALA A 22 7.78 -4.88 29.92
C ALA A 22 7.90 -4.48 28.44
N VAL A 23 8.78 -5.14 27.68
CA VAL A 23 8.93 -4.89 26.24
C VAL A 23 7.69 -5.33 25.46
N ILE A 24 7.14 -6.51 25.74
CA ILE A 24 5.92 -7.01 25.10
C ILE A 24 4.74 -6.09 25.41
N LYS A 25 4.61 -5.59 26.64
CA LYS A 25 3.57 -4.64 27.03
C LYS A 25 3.73 -3.28 26.35
N GLY A 26 4.97 -2.81 26.18
CA GLY A 26 5.27 -1.58 25.42
C GLY A 26 4.90 -1.71 23.94
N ILE A 27 5.28 -2.81 23.31
CA ILE A 27 4.93 -3.12 21.91
C ILE A 27 3.41 -3.25 21.77
N THR A 28 2.75 -3.99 22.66
CA THR A 28 1.29 -4.19 22.64
C THR A 28 0.56 -2.86 22.78
N GLY A 29 1.00 -1.99 23.70
CA GLY A 29 0.42 -0.65 23.87
C GLY A 29 0.63 0.27 22.67
N GLU A 30 1.77 0.18 21.98
CA GLU A 30 1.98 0.90 20.72
C GLU A 30 1.13 0.34 19.57
N VAL A 31 0.98 -0.98 19.48
CA VAL A 31 0.15 -1.66 18.47
C VAL A 31 -1.34 -1.37 18.69
N GLU A 32 -1.80 -1.29 19.94
CA GLU A 32 -3.20 -0.98 20.28
C GLU A 32 -3.58 0.45 19.83
N ASN A 33 -2.70 1.43 20.07
CA ASN A 33 -2.97 2.83 19.74
C ASN A 33 -2.63 3.19 18.28
N LYS A 34 -1.46 2.80 17.78
CA LYS A 34 -0.99 3.15 16.43
C LYS A 34 -1.50 2.15 15.38
N GLY A 35 -1.63 0.86 15.74
CA GLY A 35 -2.03 -0.19 14.80
C GLY A 35 -3.45 -0.02 14.27
N PHE A 36 -4.40 0.44 15.09
CA PHE A 36 -5.76 0.74 14.61
C PHE A 36 -5.75 1.89 13.60
N VAL A 37 -5.08 3.01 13.90
CA VAL A 37 -5.04 4.17 13.00
C VAL A 37 -4.29 3.86 11.72
N VAL A 38 -3.13 3.20 11.80
CA VAL A 38 -2.32 2.82 10.64
C VAL A 38 -3.04 1.80 9.76
N ALA A 39 -3.70 0.79 10.34
CA ALA A 39 -4.46 -0.19 9.57
C ALA A 39 -5.67 0.42 8.86
N ASN A 40 -6.36 1.38 9.49
CA ASN A 40 -7.45 2.09 8.83
C ASN A 40 -6.95 3.01 7.72
N LEU A 41 -5.82 3.69 7.92
CA LEU A 41 -5.19 4.51 6.89
C LEU A 41 -4.75 3.65 5.70
N ASP A 42 -4.13 2.50 5.94
CA ASP A 42 -3.71 1.57 4.89
C ASP A 42 -4.91 1.08 4.07
N LYS A 43 -6.04 0.75 4.71
CA LYS A 43 -7.28 0.41 4.01
C LYS A 43 -7.76 1.54 3.10
N VAL A 44 -7.73 2.79 3.55
CA VAL A 44 -8.16 3.94 2.75
C VAL A 44 -7.22 4.19 1.58
N VAL A 45 -5.90 4.09 1.79
CA VAL A 45 -4.90 4.25 0.72
C VAL A 45 -5.04 3.17 -0.34
N ASN A 46 -5.22 1.90 0.08
CA ASN A 46 -5.41 0.80 -0.86
C ASN A 46 -6.75 0.90 -1.61
N TRP A 47 -7.80 1.38 -0.96
CA TRP A 47 -9.06 1.70 -1.62
C TRP A 47 -8.88 2.80 -2.68
N ALA A 48 -8.14 3.87 -2.37
CA ALA A 48 -7.88 4.94 -3.32
C ALA A 48 -7.08 4.45 -4.55
N ARG A 49 -6.01 3.67 -4.34
CA ARG A 49 -5.20 3.12 -5.46
C ARG A 49 -5.99 2.17 -6.36
N THR A 50 -6.78 1.29 -5.77
CA THR A 50 -7.56 0.30 -6.53
C THR A 50 -8.81 0.89 -7.18
N GLY A 51 -9.35 1.98 -6.62
CA GLY A 51 -10.55 2.66 -7.11
C GLY A 51 -10.34 3.75 -8.16
N SER A 52 -9.09 4.08 -8.51
CA SER A 52 -8.78 5.14 -9.50
C SER A 52 -7.54 4.82 -10.34
N LEU A 53 -7.43 3.60 -10.83
CA LEU A 53 -6.24 3.15 -11.55
C LEU A 53 -6.10 3.87 -12.91
N TRP A 54 -4.92 4.44 -13.20
CA TRP A 54 -4.68 5.17 -14.46
C TRP A 54 -3.71 4.40 -15.36
N PRO A 55 -4.20 3.42 -16.12
CA PRO A 55 -3.38 2.51 -16.91
C PRO A 55 -2.79 3.20 -18.14
N MET A 56 -1.59 2.76 -18.48
CA MET A 56 -0.97 3.04 -19.77
C MET A 56 -1.28 1.91 -20.76
N THR A 57 -1.95 2.23 -21.86
CA THR A 57 -2.30 1.25 -22.88
C THR A 57 -1.18 1.06 -23.91
N PHE A 58 -0.38 0.00 -23.76
CA PHE A 58 0.61 -0.40 -24.77
C PHE A 58 0.02 -1.44 -25.74
N GLY A 59 -0.51 -0.95 -26.85
CA GLY A 59 -1.12 -1.78 -27.88
C GLY A 59 -0.11 -2.43 -28.83
N LEU A 60 0.73 -3.35 -28.34
CA LEU A 60 1.81 -3.96 -29.12
C LEU A 60 1.33 -4.93 -30.21
N ALA A 61 0.17 -5.57 -30.01
CA ALA A 61 -0.37 -6.60 -30.88
C ALA A 61 -1.91 -6.64 -30.80
N CYS A 62 -2.52 -7.79 -31.08
CA CYS A 62 -3.97 -7.97 -31.10
C CYS A 62 -4.67 -7.69 -29.77
N CYS A 63 -4.01 -7.86 -28.61
CA CYS A 63 -4.60 -7.50 -27.31
C CYS A 63 -4.95 -6.00 -27.20
N ALA A 64 -4.38 -5.16 -28.07
CA ALA A 64 -4.73 -3.75 -28.16
C ALA A 64 -6.21 -3.54 -28.50
N VAL A 65 -6.77 -4.33 -29.43
CA VAL A 65 -8.18 -4.17 -29.83
C VAL A 65 -9.14 -4.67 -28.77
N GLU A 66 -8.72 -5.67 -28.00
CA GLU A 66 -9.47 -6.15 -26.83
C GLU A 66 -9.48 -5.10 -25.72
N MET A 67 -8.35 -4.45 -25.46
CA MET A 67 -8.27 -3.32 -24.53
C MET A 67 -9.13 -2.13 -24.97
N MET A 68 -9.17 -1.82 -26.27
CA MET A 68 -10.05 -0.77 -26.80
C MET A 68 -11.52 -1.14 -26.61
N GLN A 69 -11.92 -2.38 -26.86
CA GLN A 69 -13.30 -2.80 -26.60
C GLN A 69 -13.66 -2.80 -25.11
N ALA A 70 -12.70 -3.09 -24.22
CA ALA A 70 -12.92 -2.99 -22.79
C ALA A 70 -13.25 -1.55 -22.33
N SER A 71 -12.68 -0.52 -22.97
CA SER A 71 -13.04 0.89 -22.71
C SER A 71 -14.26 1.39 -23.48
N MET A 72 -14.78 0.63 -24.45
CA MET A 72 -16.02 0.98 -25.15
C MET A 72 -17.26 0.84 -24.23
N PRO A 73 -18.37 1.54 -24.53
CA PRO A 73 -19.56 1.63 -23.66
C PRO A 73 -20.22 0.29 -23.29
N ARG A 74 -19.88 -0.80 -23.97
CA ARG A 74 -20.36 -2.14 -23.60
C ARG A 74 -19.77 -2.65 -22.29
N TYR A 75 -18.47 -2.38 -22.06
CA TYR A 75 -17.73 -2.85 -20.90
C TYR A 75 -17.34 -1.71 -19.96
N ASP A 76 -17.15 -0.50 -20.51
CA ASP A 76 -16.95 0.77 -19.80
C ASP A 76 -16.14 0.61 -18.51
N VAL A 77 -14.87 0.23 -18.67
CA VAL A 77 -13.96 0.07 -17.52
C VAL A 77 -13.72 1.38 -16.76
N GLU A 78 -13.96 2.53 -17.40
CA GLU A 78 -13.84 3.86 -16.77
C GLU A 78 -14.82 4.01 -15.59
N ARG A 79 -15.96 3.31 -15.61
CA ARG A 79 -16.89 3.24 -14.46
C ARG A 79 -16.24 2.74 -13.17
N PHE A 80 -15.21 1.91 -13.26
CA PHE A 80 -14.47 1.38 -12.12
C PHE A 80 -13.27 2.23 -11.73
N GLY A 81 -13.14 3.44 -12.30
CA GLY A 81 -12.02 4.34 -12.06
C GLY A 81 -10.79 4.08 -12.93
N PHE A 82 -10.90 3.18 -13.91
CA PHE A 82 -9.84 2.86 -14.87
C PHE A 82 -9.78 3.92 -15.97
N ALA A 83 -8.94 4.95 -15.83
CA ALA A 83 -8.87 6.06 -16.78
C ALA A 83 -7.57 6.01 -17.62
N PRO A 84 -7.62 5.61 -18.91
CA PRO A 84 -6.42 5.43 -19.71
C PRO A 84 -5.70 6.76 -19.95
N ARG A 85 -4.42 6.82 -19.56
CA ARG A 85 -3.55 7.99 -19.76
C ARG A 85 -2.47 7.68 -20.78
N ALA A 86 -2.22 8.62 -21.68
CA ALA A 86 -1.26 8.46 -22.77
C ALA A 86 0.20 8.61 -22.32
N SER A 87 0.46 9.21 -21.16
CA SER A 87 1.82 9.52 -20.70
C SER A 87 2.27 8.61 -19.54
N PRO A 88 3.47 8.00 -19.59
CA PRO A 88 3.89 7.04 -18.58
C PRO A 88 4.09 7.70 -17.21
N ARG A 89 4.30 9.01 -17.20
CA ARG A 89 4.57 9.80 -15.99
C ARG A 89 3.34 10.10 -15.16
N GLN A 90 2.17 10.02 -15.77
CA GLN A 90 0.88 10.28 -15.13
C GLN A 90 0.11 8.99 -14.88
N SER A 91 0.56 7.88 -15.46
CA SER A 91 -0.06 6.57 -15.28
C SER A 91 0.32 6.03 -13.89
N ASP A 92 -0.60 5.29 -13.27
CA ASP A 92 -0.36 4.58 -12.01
C ASP A 92 0.59 3.39 -12.24
#